data_AF-A0A392P837-F1
#
_entry.id   AF-A0A392P837-F1
#
_cell.length_a   1.000
_cell.length_b   1.000
_cell.length_c   1.000
_cell.angle_alpha   90.00
_cell.angle_beta   90.00
_cell.angle_gamma   90.00
#
_symmetry.space_group_name_H-M   'P 1'
#
loop_
_entity.id
_entity.type
_entity.pdbx_description
1 polymer ?
#
loop_
_entity_poly.entity_id
_entity_poly.type
_entity_poly.pdbx_seq_one_letter_code
_entity_poly.pdbx_strand_id
1 'polypeptide(L)'
;MIEITKSHKFSENMDGAALQNGIDLQAKHSWVTLHSLLHSERISYRQNGYIWLGDLLIAEISEERDGNIWSSIKYFMHKIAQAGTQDSLDTSNIPLSILLMCGLLKSKYNYIRWGFLFVLERLLMRCKFLLDEHEMLLSNSKILEHGKKDWHLEKANAVIDIMSSALSLVFQINETDRINILK
;
A
#
# COMPACT_ATOMS: atom_id res chain seq x y z
N MET A 1 22.92 -4.76 -29.81
CA MET A 1 21.96 -5.88 -29.93
C MET A 1 21.12 -5.86 -28.66
N ILE A 2 19.90 -5.33 -28.72
CA ILE A 2 19.02 -5.15 -27.55
C ILE A 2 18.03 -6.30 -27.57
N GLU A 3 18.21 -7.28 -26.68
CA GLU A 3 17.22 -8.33 -26.46
C GLU A 3 16.04 -7.75 -25.68
N ILE A 4 15.00 -7.38 -26.43
CA ILE A 4 13.68 -7.04 -25.89
C ILE A 4 13.09 -8.33 -25.31
N THR A 5 13.25 -8.52 -24.00
CA THR A 5 12.77 -9.71 -23.30
C THR A 5 11.25 -9.63 -23.12
N LYS A 6 10.58 -10.67 -23.65
CA LYS A 6 9.14 -10.92 -23.60
C LYS A 6 8.60 -10.88 -22.16
N SER A 7 7.84 -9.85 -21.79
CA SER A 7 7.06 -9.79 -20.53
C SER A 7 5.53 -9.80 -20.75
N HIS A 8 5.06 -10.44 -21.83
CA HIS A 8 3.63 -10.44 -22.19
C HIS A 8 2.72 -11.33 -21.32
N LYS A 9 3.26 -12.20 -20.46
CA LYS A 9 2.46 -13.20 -19.73
C LYS A 9 1.68 -12.68 -18.50
N PHE A 10 1.83 -11.42 -18.11
CA PHE A 10 1.00 -10.83 -17.05
C PHE A 10 -0.15 -9.97 -17.61
N SER A 11 -0.13 -9.67 -18.92
CA SER A 11 -1.20 -8.91 -19.57
C SER A 11 -2.47 -9.74 -19.77
N GLU A 12 -2.35 -11.06 -19.96
CA GLU A 12 -3.46 -11.93 -20.34
C GLU A 12 -4.45 -12.22 -19.21
N ASN A 13 -4.07 -12.03 -17.94
CA ASN A 13 -4.95 -12.32 -16.80
C ASN A 13 -5.91 -11.17 -16.44
N MET A 14 -5.88 -10.05 -17.17
CA MET A 14 -6.80 -8.91 -16.97
C MET A 14 -7.77 -8.70 -18.15
N ASP A 15 -7.68 -9.49 -19.23
CA ASP A 15 -8.47 -9.28 -20.45
C ASP A 15 -9.87 -9.93 -20.39
N GLY A 16 -10.65 -9.63 -19.35
CA GLY A 16 -11.98 -10.25 -19.19
C GLY A 16 -12.98 -9.48 -18.34
N ALA A 17 -13.43 -8.28 -18.77
CA ALA A 17 -14.79 -7.73 -18.56
C ALA A 17 -14.88 -6.27 -19.05
N ALA A 18 -15.44 -6.07 -20.24
CA ALA A 18 -15.41 -4.82 -21.01
C ALA A 18 -16.36 -3.69 -20.56
N LEU A 19 -16.60 -3.49 -19.25
CA LEU A 19 -17.44 -2.36 -18.77
C LEU A 19 -16.78 -1.44 -17.72
N GLN A 20 -15.53 -1.70 -17.31
CA GLN A 20 -14.83 -0.98 -16.23
C GLN A 20 -13.50 -0.34 -16.70
N ASN A 21 -13.47 0.14 -17.95
CA ASN A 21 -12.24 0.41 -18.70
C ASN A 21 -11.37 1.59 -18.21
N GLY A 22 -11.88 2.51 -17.37
CA GLY A 22 -11.12 3.70 -16.95
C GLY A 22 -10.20 3.45 -15.76
N ILE A 23 -10.75 2.88 -14.68
CA ILE A 23 -10.03 2.62 -13.42
C ILE A 23 -9.04 1.48 -13.62
N ASP A 24 -9.42 0.45 -14.37
CA ASP A 24 -8.52 -0.66 -14.71
C ASP A 24 -7.32 -0.20 -15.56
N LEU A 25 -7.59 0.67 -16.54
CA LEU A 25 -6.54 1.26 -17.38
C LEU A 25 -5.61 2.18 -16.58
N GLN A 26 -6.13 2.97 -15.66
CA GLN A 26 -5.32 3.81 -14.76
C GLN A 26 -4.46 2.96 -13.82
N ALA A 27 -5.02 1.88 -13.27
CA ALA A 27 -4.28 0.95 -12.45
C ALA A 27 -3.16 0.27 -13.23
N LYS A 28 -3.46 -0.17 -14.46
CA LYS A 28 -2.50 -0.75 -15.40
C LYS A 28 -1.38 0.22 -15.73
N HIS A 29 -1.68 1.48 -16.07
CA HIS A 29 -0.65 2.49 -16.36
C HIS A 29 0.22 2.83 -15.14
N SER A 30 -0.39 2.93 -13.96
CA SER A 30 0.32 3.21 -12.71
C SER A 30 1.25 2.05 -12.34
N TRP A 31 0.80 0.81 -12.52
CA TRP A 31 1.63 -0.37 -12.36
C TRP A 31 2.76 -0.42 -13.37
N VAL A 32 2.50 -0.15 -14.65
CA VAL A 32 3.55 -0.10 -15.69
C VAL A 32 4.62 0.94 -15.32
N THR A 33 4.20 2.12 -14.88
CA THR A 33 5.12 3.20 -14.47
C THR A 33 5.97 2.77 -13.27
N LEU A 34 5.34 2.25 -12.21
CA LEU A 34 6.04 1.73 -11.05
C LEU A 34 7.01 0.62 -11.45
N HIS A 35 6.53 -0.34 -12.23
CA HIS A 35 7.31 -1.47 -12.70
C HIS A 35 8.55 -1.02 -13.48
N SER A 36 8.44 -0.02 -14.37
CA SER A 36 9.57 0.58 -15.09
C SER A 36 10.59 1.23 -14.15
N LEU A 37 10.14 1.94 -13.11
CA LEU A 37 11.02 2.54 -12.10
C LEU A 37 11.77 1.46 -11.31
N LEU A 38 11.05 0.42 -10.88
CA LEU A 38 11.60 -0.66 -10.06
C LEU A 38 12.59 -1.55 -10.81
N HIS A 39 12.45 -1.67 -12.13
CA HIS A 39 13.39 -2.40 -12.99
C HIS A 39 14.52 -1.54 -13.55
N SER A 40 14.57 -0.25 -13.21
CA SER A 40 15.69 0.58 -13.65
C SER A 40 17.01 0.07 -13.06
N GLU A 41 18.08 0.12 -13.84
CA GLU A 41 19.44 -0.11 -13.38
C GLU A 41 19.88 0.92 -12.33
N ARG A 42 19.32 2.14 -12.37
CA ARG A 42 19.66 3.22 -11.45
C ARG A 42 18.96 3.03 -10.12
N ILE A 43 19.76 2.96 -9.04
CA ILE A 43 19.26 2.84 -7.66
C ILE A 43 18.26 3.95 -7.33
N SER A 44 18.54 5.19 -7.76
CA SER A 44 17.68 6.35 -7.49
C SER A 44 16.28 6.20 -8.07
N TYR A 45 16.11 5.60 -9.26
CA TYR A 45 14.79 5.38 -9.84
C TYR A 45 14.01 4.29 -9.10
N ARG A 46 14.68 3.22 -8.66
CA ARG A 46 14.05 2.20 -7.81
C ARG A 46 13.57 2.79 -6.49
N GLN A 47 14.42 3.57 -5.83
CA GLN A 47 14.08 4.29 -4.59
C GLN A 47 12.90 5.25 -4.80
N ASN A 48 12.91 6.03 -5.89
CA ASN A 48 11.80 6.93 -6.22
C ASN A 48 10.48 6.17 -6.45
N GLY A 49 10.52 4.99 -7.07
CA GLY A 49 9.33 4.14 -7.22
C GLY A 49 8.73 3.74 -5.88
N TYR A 50 9.56 3.34 -4.91
CA TYR A 50 9.08 3.01 -3.57
C TYR A 50 8.60 4.23 -2.78
N ILE A 51 9.30 5.36 -2.88
CA ILE A 51 8.90 6.63 -2.25
C ILE A 51 7.52 7.04 -2.77
N TRP A 52 7.34 7.03 -4.09
CA TRP A 52 6.09 7.39 -4.73
C TRP A 52 4.93 6.50 -4.27
N LEU A 53 5.13 5.19 -4.19
CA LEU A 53 4.11 4.27 -3.68
C LEU A 53 3.78 4.54 -2.20
N GLY A 54 4.80 4.80 -1.36
CA GLY A 54 4.60 5.15 0.05
C GLY A 54 3.79 6.44 0.22
N ASP A 55 4.07 7.45 -0.60
CA ASP A 55 3.33 8.72 -0.58
C ASP A 55 1.88 8.53 -1.09
N LEU A 56 1.63 7.62 -2.05
CA LEU A 56 0.28 7.25 -2.51
C LEU A 56 -0.54 6.57 -1.39
N LEU A 57 0.09 5.68 -0.62
CA LEU A 57 -0.56 4.99 0.50
C LEU A 57 -0.91 5.97 1.63
N ILE A 58 -0.04 6.96 1.89
CA ILE A 58 -0.32 8.00 2.88
C ILE A 58 -1.44 8.93 2.41
N ALA A 59 -1.47 9.29 1.13
CA ALA A 59 -2.57 10.07 0.58
C ALA A 59 -3.91 9.36 0.77
N GLU A 60 -3.97 8.04 0.57
CA GLU A 60 -5.18 7.23 0.81
C GLU A 60 -5.66 7.28 2.27
N ILE A 61 -4.75 7.31 3.24
CA ILE A 61 -5.10 7.42 4.67
C ILE A 61 -5.47 8.86 5.05
N SER A 62 -4.83 9.84 4.42
CA SER A 62 -4.98 11.27 4.73
C SER A 62 -6.23 11.87 4.10
N GLU A 63 -6.82 11.22 3.09
CA GLU A 63 -8.11 11.60 2.55
C GLU A 63 -9.19 11.33 3.61
N GLU A 64 -9.56 12.38 4.35
CA GLU A 64 -10.54 12.31 5.44
C GLU A 64 -11.92 11.98 4.86
N ARG A 65 -12.31 10.69 4.88
CA ARG A 65 -13.61 10.27 4.35
C ARG A 65 -14.79 10.74 5.21
N ASP A 66 -14.58 10.99 6.50
CA ASP A 66 -15.61 11.44 7.46
C ASP A 66 -15.12 12.54 8.44
N GLY A 67 -14.05 13.27 8.09
CA GLY A 67 -13.42 14.25 9.00
C GLY A 67 -12.72 13.62 10.22
N ASN A 68 -12.45 12.31 10.17
CA ASN A 68 -11.77 11.59 11.23
C ASN A 68 -10.73 10.61 10.65
N ILE A 69 -9.46 10.85 10.97
CA ILE A 69 -8.34 9.99 10.58
C ILE A 69 -8.52 8.52 10.99
N TRP A 70 -9.21 8.26 12.10
CA TRP A 70 -9.43 6.91 12.60
C TRP A 70 -10.34 6.07 11.70
N SER A 71 -11.35 6.68 11.08
CA SER A 71 -12.19 5.96 10.12
C SER A 71 -11.42 5.67 8.84
N SER A 72 -10.60 6.60 8.36
CA SER A 72 -9.70 6.39 7.21
C SER A 72 -8.69 5.27 7.47
N ILE A 73 -8.07 5.21 8.65
CA ILE A 73 -7.16 4.11 9.03
C ILE A 73 -7.88 2.75 9.04
N LYS A 74 -9.06 2.67 9.67
CA LYS A 74 -9.84 1.42 9.72
C LYS A 74 -10.27 0.98 8.33
N TYR A 75 -10.71 1.91 7.50
CA TYR A 75 -11.05 1.65 6.10
C TYR A 75 -9.86 1.11 5.34
N PHE A 76 -8.70 1.77 5.46
CA PHE A 76 -7.46 1.36 4.82
C PHE A 76 -7.05 -0.07 5.23
N MET A 77 -7.06 -0.38 6.52
CA MET A 77 -6.76 -1.74 7.03
C MET A 77 -7.74 -2.79 6.47
N HIS A 78 -9.05 -2.48 6.45
CA HIS A 78 -10.05 -3.36 5.89
C HIS A 78 -9.77 -3.64 4.40
N LYS A 79 -9.37 -2.61 3.63
CA LYS A 79 -9.02 -2.77 2.22
C LYS A 79 -7.74 -3.57 1.99
N ILE A 80 -6.75 -3.45 2.87
CA ILE A 80 -5.56 -4.34 2.86
C ILE A 80 -6.00 -5.79 3.06
N ALA A 81 -6.81 -6.06 4.08
CA ALA A 81 -7.27 -7.42 4.38
C ALA A 81 -8.07 -8.01 3.21
N GLN A 82 -8.93 -7.21 2.58
CA GLN A 82 -9.68 -7.59 1.38
C GLN A 82 -8.75 -7.90 0.20
N ALA A 83 -7.64 -7.17 0.04
CA ALA A 83 -6.72 -7.38 -1.07
C ALA A 83 -5.91 -8.69 -0.98
N GLY A 84 -5.75 -9.24 0.23
CA GLY A 84 -5.04 -10.50 0.44
C GLY A 84 -5.87 -11.75 0.22
N THR A 85 -7.20 -11.67 0.27
CA THR A 85 -8.11 -12.82 0.12
C THR A 85 -8.69 -13.00 -1.27
N GLN A 86 -8.52 -12.01 -2.16
CA GLN A 86 -9.13 -12.00 -3.49
C GLN A 86 -8.20 -12.62 -4.53
N ASP A 87 -8.49 -13.86 -4.93
CA ASP A 87 -7.78 -14.57 -6.01
C ASP A 87 -8.31 -14.22 -7.41
N SER A 88 -9.46 -13.56 -7.56
CA SER A 88 -10.00 -13.26 -8.90
C SER A 88 -11.01 -12.10 -8.99
N LEU A 89 -10.88 -11.36 -10.10
CA LEU A 89 -11.75 -10.39 -10.77
C LEU A 89 -12.30 -9.15 -10.05
N ASP A 90 -12.69 -9.17 -8.77
CA ASP A 90 -13.43 -8.03 -8.19
C ASP A 90 -12.55 -7.05 -7.39
N THR A 91 -11.46 -6.60 -8.03
CA THR A 91 -10.51 -5.62 -7.45
C THR A 91 -11.02 -4.17 -7.53
N SER A 92 -12.19 -3.96 -8.15
CA SER A 92 -12.80 -2.65 -8.42
C SER A 92 -12.97 -1.76 -7.18
N ASN A 93 -13.12 -2.38 -6.01
CA ASN A 93 -13.35 -1.70 -4.73
C ASN A 93 -12.09 -1.50 -3.89
N ILE A 94 -10.91 -1.88 -4.38
CA ILE A 94 -9.64 -1.76 -3.65
C ILE A 94 -8.88 -0.53 -4.19
N PRO A 95 -8.44 0.38 -3.31
CA PRO A 95 -7.60 1.51 -3.71
C PRO A 95 -6.37 1.09 -4.52
N LEU A 96 -6.05 1.90 -5.53
CA LEU A 96 -4.89 1.69 -6.41
C LEU A 96 -3.58 1.57 -5.61
N SER A 97 -3.39 2.38 -4.58
CA SER A 97 -2.22 2.34 -3.70
C SER A 97 -1.98 0.94 -3.11
N ILE A 98 -3.05 0.29 -2.64
CA ILE A 98 -3.02 -1.05 -2.06
C ILE A 98 -2.75 -2.09 -3.16
N LEU A 99 -3.37 -1.97 -4.33
CA LEU A 99 -3.13 -2.87 -5.46
C LEU A 99 -1.67 -2.84 -5.92
N LEU A 100 -1.06 -1.66 -6.01
CA LEU A 100 0.36 -1.50 -6.34
C LEU A 100 1.27 -2.13 -5.27
N MET A 101 0.91 -1.99 -3.99
CA MET A 101 1.62 -2.64 -2.88
C MET A 101 1.54 -4.17 -2.97
N CYS A 102 0.36 -4.72 -3.29
CA CYS A 102 0.21 -6.15 -3.60
C CYS A 102 1.07 -6.58 -4.79
N GLY A 103 1.18 -5.73 -5.82
CA GLY A 103 2.02 -5.94 -6.99
C GLY A 103 3.50 -6.14 -6.64
N LEU A 104 4.03 -5.44 -5.63
CA LEU A 104 5.38 -5.66 -5.12
C LEU A 104 5.56 -7.10 -4.66
N LEU A 105 4.64 -7.60 -3.82
CA LEU A 105 4.67 -8.96 -3.25
C LEU A 105 4.50 -10.05 -4.30
N LYS A 106 3.69 -9.80 -5.33
CA LYS A 106 3.48 -10.71 -6.47
C LYS A 106 4.64 -10.72 -7.48
N SER A 107 5.61 -9.83 -7.35
CA SER A 107 6.74 -9.74 -8.28
C SER A 107 7.59 -11.02 -8.27
N LYS A 108 8.11 -11.39 -9.45
CA LYS A 108 9.05 -12.52 -9.60
C LYS A 108 10.43 -12.21 -9.03
N TYR A 109 10.78 -10.95 -8.86
CA TYR A 109 12.12 -10.51 -8.46
C TYR A 109 12.20 -10.25 -6.96
N ASN A 110 13.15 -10.90 -6.27
CA ASN A 110 13.31 -10.77 -4.81
C ASN A 110 13.53 -9.31 -4.40
N TYR A 111 14.41 -8.58 -5.10
CA TYR A 111 14.72 -7.19 -4.75
C TYR A 111 13.52 -6.24 -4.86
N ILE A 112 12.51 -6.57 -5.69
CA ILE A 112 11.25 -5.82 -5.79
C ILE A 112 10.33 -6.16 -4.61
N ARG A 113 10.24 -7.45 -4.27
CA ARG A 113 9.48 -7.92 -3.10
C ARG A 113 10.01 -7.35 -1.80
N TRP A 114 11.32 -7.25 -1.65
CA TRP A 114 11.97 -6.57 -0.52
C TRP A 114 11.57 -5.09 -0.41
N GLY A 115 11.28 -4.45 -1.53
CA GLY A 115 10.75 -3.10 -1.58
C GLY A 115 9.46 -2.91 -0.76
N PHE A 116 8.68 -3.97 -0.54
CA PHE A 116 7.50 -3.94 0.32
C PHE A 116 7.85 -3.49 1.74
N LEU A 117 8.92 -4.03 2.33
CA LEU A 117 9.33 -3.68 3.70
C LEU A 117 9.76 -2.22 3.79
N PHE A 118 10.46 -1.72 2.77
CA PHE A 118 10.84 -0.30 2.69
C PHE A 118 9.61 0.62 2.60
N VAL A 119 8.63 0.25 1.77
CA VAL A 119 7.38 1.00 1.65
C VAL A 119 6.60 0.96 2.97
N LEU A 120 6.53 -0.19 3.63
CA LEU A 120 5.85 -0.36 4.92
C LEU A 120 6.52 0.46 6.02
N GLU A 121 7.84 0.41 6.16
CA GLU A 121 8.58 1.21 7.14
C GLU A 121 8.28 2.71 6.97
N ARG A 122 8.34 3.20 5.73
CA ARG A 122 8.04 4.60 5.40
C ARG A 122 6.58 4.96 5.68
N LEU A 123 5.64 4.07 5.34
CA LEU A 123 4.22 4.22 5.65
C LEU A 123 4.02 4.38 7.16
N LEU A 124 4.60 3.49 7.98
CA LEU A 124 4.45 3.53 9.44
C LEU A 124 5.04 4.81 10.04
N MET A 125 6.20 5.25 9.57
CA MET A 125 6.79 6.53 9.99
C MET A 125 5.86 7.70 9.67
N ARG A 126 5.30 7.73 8.47
CA ARG A 126 4.38 8.80 8.04
C ARG A 126 3.03 8.75 8.76
N CYS A 127 2.47 7.58 9.01
CA CYS A 127 1.26 7.41 9.83
C CYS A 127 1.49 7.91 11.26
N LYS A 128 2.67 7.65 11.83
CA LYS A 128 3.04 8.19 13.14
C LYS A 128 2.98 9.72 13.14
N PHE A 129 3.60 10.37 12.16
CA PHE A 129 3.57 11.83 12.02
C PHE A 129 2.16 12.37 11.81
N LEU A 130 1.37 11.73 10.95
CA LEU A 130 0.00 12.14 10.67
C LEU A 130 -0.88 12.09 11.94
N LEU A 131 -0.71 11.05 12.76
CA LEU A 131 -1.40 10.91 14.05
C LEU A 131 -0.91 11.92 15.10
N ASP A 132 0.39 12.28 15.09
CA ASP A 132 0.94 13.36 15.93
C ASP A 132 0.32 14.72 15.55
N GLU A 133 0.22 15.04 14.26
CA GLU A 133 -0.37 16.29 13.79
C GLU A 133 -1.85 16.40 14.18
N HIS A 134 -2.61 15.30 14.05
CA HIS A 134 -4.01 15.24 14.47
C HIS A 134 -4.18 15.45 15.99
N GLU A 135 -3.27 14.92 16.82
CA GLU A 135 -3.24 15.16 18.27
C GLU A 135 -3.06 16.64 18.60
N MET A 136 -2.11 17.30 17.92
CA MET A 136 -1.83 18.72 18.12
C MET A 136 -3.03 19.59 17.74
N LEU A 137 -3.71 19.27 16.64
CA LEU A 137 -4.92 19.97 16.20
C LEU A 137 -6.06 19.83 17.23
N LEU A 138 -6.29 18.61 17.73
CA LEU A 138 -7.30 18.35 18.76
C LEU A 138 -6.99 19.09 20.07
N SER A 139 -5.72 19.11 20.49
CA SER A 139 -5.29 19.78 21.73
C SER A 139 -5.44 21.30 21.67
N ASN A 140 -5.30 21.90 20.49
CA ASN A 140 -5.49 23.34 20.29
C ASN A 140 -6.97 23.75 20.26
N SER A 141 -7.87 22.83 19.87
CA SER A 141 -9.30 23.00 20.02
C SER A 141 -9.68 22.70 21.48
N LYS A 142 -10.30 23.63 22.21
CA LYS A 142 -10.61 23.50 23.66
C LYS A 142 -11.65 22.40 24.01
N ILE A 143 -11.73 21.31 23.25
CA ILE A 143 -12.72 20.23 23.40
C ILE A 143 -12.29 19.20 24.46
N LEU A 144 -11.01 19.18 24.87
CA LEU A 144 -10.50 18.16 25.77
C LEU A 144 -10.63 18.52 27.26
N GLU A 145 -11.86 18.76 27.73
CA GLU A 145 -12.14 18.87 29.17
C GLU A 145 -12.72 17.59 29.80
N HIS A 146 -12.90 16.49 29.05
CA HIS A 146 -13.49 15.27 29.60
C HIS A 146 -12.75 13.99 29.19
N GLY A 147 -12.11 13.37 30.18
CA GLY A 147 -11.62 11.99 30.11
C GLY A 147 -10.18 11.88 29.63
N LYS A 148 -9.29 11.49 30.54
CA LYS A 148 -7.87 11.20 30.30
C LYS A 148 -7.73 9.91 29.45
N LYS A 149 -8.19 9.96 28.19
CA LYS A 149 -8.02 8.88 27.22
C LYS A 149 -6.52 8.85 26.86
N ASP A 150 -5.88 7.70 27.02
CA ASP A 150 -4.45 7.55 26.69
C ASP A 150 -4.27 7.52 25.17
N TRP A 151 -4.24 8.71 24.57
CA TRP A 151 -4.12 8.90 23.14
C TRP A 151 -2.82 8.33 22.57
N HIS A 152 -1.74 8.36 23.36
CA HIS A 152 -0.46 7.77 22.96
C HIS A 152 -0.58 6.26 22.78
N LEU A 153 -1.33 5.57 23.65
CA LEU A 153 -1.61 4.15 23.51
C LEU A 153 -2.46 3.86 22.26
N GLU A 154 -3.51 4.65 22.00
CA GLU A 154 -4.35 4.47 20.81
C GLU A 154 -3.56 4.66 19.52
N LYS A 155 -2.70 5.66 19.46
CA LYS A 155 -1.79 5.90 18.34
C LYS A 155 -0.83 4.74 18.13
N ALA A 156 -0.19 4.25 19.20
CA ALA A 156 0.73 3.12 19.12
C ALA A 156 0.01 1.87 18.57
N ASN A 157 -1.18 1.58 19.09
CA ASN A 157 -2.02 0.50 18.61
C ASN A 157 -2.38 0.67 17.13
N ALA A 158 -2.74 1.89 16.68
CA ALA A 158 -3.02 2.17 15.27
C ALA A 158 -1.87 1.77 14.34
N VAL A 159 -0.65 2.19 14.69
CA VAL A 159 0.55 1.93 13.89
C VAL A 159 0.86 0.43 13.88
N ILE A 160 0.72 -0.24 15.03
CA ILE A 160 0.89 -1.69 15.15
C ILE A 160 -0.17 -2.44 14.32
N ASP A 161 -1.40 -1.98 14.33
CA ASP A 161 -2.52 -2.59 13.62
C ASP A 161 -2.35 -2.44 12.09
N ILE A 162 -1.92 -1.27 11.60
CA ILE A 162 -1.54 -1.04 10.20
C ILE A 162 -0.39 -1.99 9.82
N MET A 163 0.66 -2.05 10.63
CA MET A 163 1.80 -2.94 10.38
C MET A 163 1.36 -4.39 10.30
N SER A 164 0.57 -4.85 11.28
CA SER A 164 0.10 -6.23 11.38
C SER A 164 -0.79 -6.59 10.19
N SER A 165 -1.67 -5.70 9.77
CA SER A 165 -2.53 -5.89 8.58
C SER A 165 -1.69 -6.00 7.30
N ALA A 166 -0.70 -5.12 7.13
CA ALA A 166 0.19 -5.15 5.97
C ALA A 166 1.08 -6.41 5.97
N LEU A 167 1.59 -6.84 7.12
CA LEU A 167 2.38 -8.08 7.20
C LEU A 167 1.52 -9.33 6.98
N SER A 168 0.25 -9.31 7.38
CA SER A 168 -0.69 -10.38 7.05
C SER A 168 -0.85 -10.53 5.53
N LEU A 169 -0.82 -9.44 4.78
CA LEU A 169 -0.82 -9.47 3.30
C LEU A 169 0.36 -10.26 2.74
N VAL A 170 1.55 -10.12 3.35
CA VAL A 170 2.74 -10.90 2.96
C VAL A 170 2.46 -12.39 3.09
N PHE A 171 1.79 -12.81 4.15
CA PHE A 171 1.43 -14.21 4.39
C PHE A 171 0.32 -14.70 3.45
N GLN A 172 -0.71 -13.89 3.22
CA GLN A 172 -1.88 -14.25 2.41
C GLN A 172 -1.55 -14.34 0.92
N ILE A 173 -0.73 -13.42 0.39
CA ILE A 173 -0.28 -13.42 -1.01
C ILE A 173 0.88 -14.41 -1.23
N ASN A 174 1.39 -15.04 -0.15
CA ASN A 174 2.50 -15.97 -0.22
C ASN A 174 2.08 -17.31 -0.87
N GLU A 175 2.33 -17.46 -2.17
CA GLU A 175 2.55 -18.80 -2.71
C GLU A 175 3.86 -19.34 -2.13
N THR A 176 3.73 -20.37 -1.30
CA THR A 176 4.70 -21.04 -0.41
C THR A 176 6.10 -21.31 -0.99
N ASP A 177 6.30 -21.23 -2.31
CA ASP A 177 7.56 -21.56 -2.98
C ASP A 177 8.44 -20.36 -3.36
N ARG A 178 7.93 -19.12 -3.29
CA ARG A 178 8.72 -17.97 -3.80
C ARG A 178 9.34 -17.11 -2.70
N ILE A 179 8.85 -17.10 -1.47
CA ILE A 179 9.29 -16.16 -0.43
C ILE A 179 10.43 -16.75 0.39
N ASN A 180 11.64 -16.56 -0.11
CA ASN A 180 12.69 -16.10 0.78
C ASN A 180 12.81 -14.60 0.61
N ILE A 181 12.12 -13.84 1.45
CA ILE A 181 12.48 -12.43 1.70
C ILE A 181 13.68 -12.42 2.68
N LEU A 182 14.18 -13.58 3.11
CA LEU A 182 15.32 -13.75 4.04
C LEU A 182 16.48 -14.59 3.48
N LYS A 183 16.39 -15.12 2.25
CA LYS A 183 17.57 -15.65 1.51
C LYS A 183 17.89 -14.75 0.32
#